data_AF-A0A4D6XHZ5-F1
#
_entry.id   AF-A0A4D6XHZ5-F1
#
_cell.length_a   1.000
_cell.length_b   1.000
_cell.length_c   1.000
_cell.angle_alpha   90.00
_cell.angle_beta   90.00
_cell.angle_gamma   90.00
#
_symmetry.space_group_name_H-M   'P 1'
#
loop_
_entity.id
_entity.type
_entity.pdbx_description
1 polymer ?
#
loop_
_entity_poly.entity_id
_entity_poly.type
_entity_poly.pdbx_seq_one_letter_code
_entity_poly.pdbx_strand_id
1 'polypeptide(L)'
;MTLALKCIVKFDGAGFWTNTVKGKRASCTANDRTAAERLADRLFGEGKATVKQQSSEPGDRDKYIASRWLLTGEALLSGQEQSHA
;
A
#
# COMPACT_ATOMS: atom_id res chain seq x y z
N MET A 1 -10.31 14.40 -6.44
CA MET A 1 -11.13 13.17 -6.22
C MET A 1 -10.37 12.28 -5.27
N THR A 2 -10.94 11.99 -4.10
CA THR A 2 -10.31 11.10 -3.11
C THR A 2 -10.38 9.66 -3.60
N LEU A 3 -9.26 8.96 -3.62
CA LEU A 3 -9.17 7.54 -3.95
C LEU A 3 -9.01 6.72 -2.67
N ALA A 4 -9.62 5.53 -2.66
CA ALA A 4 -9.42 4.53 -1.64
C ALA A 4 -8.83 3.27 -2.27
N LEU A 5 -7.64 2.87 -1.85
CA LEU A 5 -6.89 1.74 -2.39
C LEU A 5 -6.63 0.72 -1.29
N LYS A 6 -6.97 -0.55 -1.54
CA LYS A 6 -6.65 -1.64 -0.64
C LYS A 6 -5.19 -2.07 -0.85
N CYS A 7 -4.45 -2.28 0.22
CA CYS A 7 -3.16 -2.95 0.17
C CYS A 7 -3.07 -4.03 1.25
N ILE A 8 -2.22 -5.01 0.99
CA ILE A 8 -1.86 -6.06 1.94
C ILE A 8 -0.38 -5.94 2.23
N VAL A 9 -0.01 -6.19 3.48
CA VAL A 9 1.37 -6.27 3.92
C VAL A 9 1.67 -7.72 4.25
N LYS A 10 2.76 -8.22 3.69
CA LYS A 10 3.29 -9.55 3.96
C LYS A 10 4.57 -9.44 4.79
N PHE A 11 4.88 -10.51 5.52
CA PHE A 11 6.13 -10.63 6.27
C PHE A 11 6.90 -11.84 5.77
N ASP A 12 8.15 -11.66 5.35
CA ASP A 12 9.00 -12.72 4.78
C ASP A 12 10.09 -13.22 5.75
N GLY A 13 10.08 -12.77 6.99
CA GLY A 13 11.11 -13.07 7.99
C GLY A 13 12.23 -12.03 8.07
N ALA A 14 12.47 -11.26 7.00
CA ALA A 14 13.45 -10.18 6.96
C ALA A 14 12.80 -8.79 7.04
N GLY A 15 11.54 -8.66 6.59
CA GLY A 15 10.79 -7.43 6.71
C GLY A 15 9.35 -7.52 6.20
N PHE A 16 8.70 -6.37 6.26
CA PHE A 16 7.34 -6.13 5.79
C PHE A 16 7.37 -5.58 4.38
N TRP A 17 6.54 -6.14 3.51
CA TRP A 17 6.44 -5.72 2.11
C TRP A 17 4.99 -5.65 1.67
N THR A 18 4.63 -4.57 0.99
CA THR A 18 3.30 -4.42 0.43
C THR A 18 3.16 -5.20 -0.87
N ASN A 19 1.93 -5.57 -1.24
CA ASN A 19 1.65 -5.89 -2.64
C ASN A 19 1.86 -4.65 -3.55
N THR A 20 1.92 -4.90 -4.86
CA THR A 20 1.94 -3.83 -5.86
C THR A 20 0.54 -3.25 -6.02
N VAL A 21 0.41 -1.94 -5.85
CA VAL A 21 -0.81 -1.16 -6.05
C VAL A 21 -0.48 -0.02 -7.01
N LYS A 22 -1.20 0.09 -8.14
CA LYS A 22 -0.97 1.13 -9.17
C LYS A 22 0.51 1.23 -9.60
N GLY A 23 1.19 0.09 -9.75
CA GLY A 23 2.62 0.04 -10.13
C GLY A 23 3.61 0.45 -9.04
N LYS A 24 3.15 0.78 -7.83
CA LYS A 24 3.99 1.11 -6.67
C LYS A 24 3.93 -0.03 -5.63
N ARG A 25 5.04 -0.24 -4.94
CA ARG A 25 5.16 -1.13 -3.77
C ARG A 25 6.05 -0.45 -2.74
N ALA A 26 5.99 -0.85 -1.48
CA ALA A 26 6.90 -0.39 -0.43
C ALA A 26 7.33 -1.55 0.46
N SER A 27 8.42 -1.34 1.20
CA SER A 27 8.88 -2.26 2.24
C SER A 27 9.41 -1.49 3.46
N CYS A 28 9.39 -2.14 4.61
CA CYS A 28 9.92 -1.65 5.86
C CYS A 28 10.36 -2.84 6.73
N THR A 29 11.43 -2.69 7.50
CA THR A 29 11.86 -3.72 8.46
C THR A 29 11.26 -3.52 9.85
N ALA A 30 10.70 -2.35 10.15
CA ALA A 30 10.25 -1.99 11.50
C ALA A 30 8.88 -2.59 11.85
N ASN A 31 7.87 -2.35 11.03
CA ASN A 31 6.50 -2.86 11.22
C ASN A 31 5.70 -2.78 9.91
N ASP A 32 4.54 -3.41 9.92
CA ASP A 32 3.61 -3.50 8.80
C ASP A 32 2.95 -2.16 8.46
N ARG A 33 2.57 -1.39 9.48
CA ARG A 33 1.96 -0.06 9.33
C ARG A 33 2.88 0.88 8.55
N THR A 34 4.16 0.95 8.90
CA THR A 34 5.13 1.81 8.22
C THR A 34 5.33 1.38 6.76
N ALA A 35 5.23 0.09 6.44
CA ALA A 35 5.23 -0.37 5.04
C ALA A 35 3.99 0.15 4.29
N ALA A 36 2.81 0.16 4.91
CA ALA A 36 1.59 0.72 4.34
C ALA A 36 1.64 2.26 4.19
N GLU A 37 2.15 2.98 5.20
CA GLU A 37 2.35 4.43 5.17
C GLU A 37 3.29 4.84 4.02
N ARG A 38 4.43 4.15 3.87
CA ARG A 38 5.36 4.39 2.75
C ARG A 38 4.73 4.14 1.39
N LEU A 39 3.83 3.15 1.28
CA LEU A 39 3.09 2.93 0.03
C LEU A 39 2.09 4.07 -0.21
N ALA A 40 1.41 4.55 0.83
CA ALA A 40 0.50 5.68 0.75
C ALA A 40 1.23 6.94 0.26
N ASP A 41 2.41 7.25 0.82
CA ASP A 41 3.22 8.38 0.40
C ASP A 41 3.64 8.27 -1.08
N ARG A 42 3.95 7.06 -1.56
CA ARG A 42 4.29 6.81 -2.98
C ARG A 42 3.11 6.98 -3.93
N LEU A 43 1.88 6.80 -3.45
CA LEU A 43 0.65 6.84 -4.25
C LEU A 43 -0.02 8.21 -4.25
N PHE A 44 0.07 8.92 -3.13
CA PHE A 44 -0.70 10.15 -2.87
C PHE A 44 0.20 11.36 -2.57
N GLY A 45 1.46 11.11 -2.22
CA GLY A 45 2.42 12.12 -1.77
C GLY A 45 2.57 12.09 -0.26
N GLU A 46 3.74 12.52 0.22
CA GLU A 46 4.09 12.49 1.64
C GLU A 46 3.05 13.24 2.50
N GLY A 47 2.47 12.54 3.47
CA GLY A 47 1.49 13.11 4.40
C GLY A 47 0.12 13.44 3.76
N LYS A 48 -0.10 13.08 2.50
CA LYS A 48 -1.36 13.36 1.77
C LYS A 48 -2.36 12.21 1.79
N ALA A 49 -2.08 11.18 2.56
CA ALA A 49 -2.95 10.02 2.69
C ALA A 49 -3.09 9.55 4.14
N THR A 50 -4.23 8.92 4.39
CA THR A 50 -4.54 8.22 5.61
C THR A 50 -4.40 6.72 5.37
N VAL A 51 -3.94 6.01 6.40
CA VAL A 51 -3.89 4.54 6.40
C VAL A 51 -4.80 4.01 7.50
N LYS A 52 -5.71 3.11 7.16
CA LYS A 52 -6.61 2.47 8.11
C LYS A 52 -6.43 0.96 8.04
N GLN A 53 -6.05 0.34 9.15
CA GLN A 53 -5.96 -1.10 9.23
C GLN A 53 -7.36 -1.73 9.03
N GLN A 54 -7.41 -2.83 8.32
CA GLN A 54 -8.60 -3.62 8.07
C GLN A 54 -8.50 -4.94 8.85
N SER A 55 -9.65 -5.54 9.14
CA SER A 55 -9.70 -6.88 9.74
C SER A 55 -8.99 -7.89 8.85
N SER A 56 -8.32 -8.87 9.48
CA SER A 56 -7.78 -10.03 8.78
C SER A 56 -8.90 -10.82 8.12
N GLU A 57 -8.59 -11.44 6.98
CA GLU A 57 -9.48 -12.36 6.28
C GLU A 57 -9.07 -13.82 6.52
N PRO A 58 -10.02 -14.78 6.41
CA PRO A 58 -9.68 -16.20 6.41
C PRO A 58 -8.62 -16.53 5.34
N GLY A 59 -7.58 -17.28 5.72
CA GLY A 59 -6.48 -17.67 4.84
C GLY A 59 -5.35 -16.64 4.70
N ASP A 60 -5.38 -15.53 5.45
CA ASP A 60 -4.28 -14.56 5.47
C ASP A 60 -2.98 -15.19 5.98
N ARG A 61 -3.07 -16.04 7.01
CA ARG A 61 -1.93 -16.73 7.60
C ARG A 61 -1.24 -17.67 6.60
N ASP A 62 -2.01 -18.45 5.84
CA ASP A 62 -1.50 -19.36 4.80
C ASP A 62 -0.80 -18.62 3.65
N LYS A 63 -1.17 -17.34 3.43
CA LYS A 63 -0.61 -16.48 2.39
C LYS A 63 0.50 -15.55 2.91
N TYR A 64 0.94 -15.73 4.15
CA TYR A 64 1.93 -14.89 4.83
C TYR A 64 1.53 -13.40 4.85
N ILE A 65 0.23 -13.12 4.87
CA ILE A 65 -0.31 -11.77 4.99
C ILE A 65 -0.29 -11.41 6.47
N ALA A 66 0.53 -10.43 6.82
CA ALA A 66 0.63 -9.90 8.17
C ALA A 66 -0.56 -9.00 8.49
N SER A 67 -0.97 -8.14 7.54
CA SER A 67 -2.08 -7.22 7.73
C SER A 67 -2.65 -6.66 6.43
N ARG A 68 -3.83 -6.06 6.54
CA ARG A 68 -4.57 -5.43 5.45
C ARG A 68 -4.83 -3.98 5.78
N TRP A 69 -4.75 -3.12 4.77
CA TRP A 69 -4.88 -1.68 4.94
C TRP A 69 -5.73 -1.07 3.83
N LEU A 70 -6.47 -0.04 4.21
CA LEU A 70 -7.13 0.88 3.29
C LEU A 70 -6.36 2.19 3.30
N LEU A 71 -5.81 2.55 2.14
CA LEU A 71 -5.09 3.80 1.91
C LEU A 71 -6.06 4.79 1.28
N THR A 72 -6.27 5.95 1.88
CA THR A 72 -7.20 6.96 1.37
C THR A 72 -6.50 8.30 1.25
N GLY A 73 -6.47 8.87 0.04
CA GLY A 73 -5.80 10.13 -0.23
C GLY A 73 -6.22 10.72 -1.57
N GLU A 74 -5.76 11.93 -1.82
CA GLU A 74 -5.89 12.55 -3.14
C GLU A 74 -4.82 11.97 -4.06
N ALA A 75 -5.26 11.34 -5.16
CA ALA A 75 -4.35 10.78 -6.14
C ALA A 75 -3.31 11.83 -6.55
N LEU A 76 -2.03 11.50 -6.45
CA LEU A 76 -1.03 12.23 -7.21
C LEU A 76 -1.40 12.01 -8.67
N LEU A 77 -2.00 13.01 -9.31
CA LEU A 77 -2.15 13.07 -10.77
C LEU A 77 -0.73 13.11 -11.35
N SER A 78 -0.07 11.95 -11.38
CA SER A 78 1.16 11.75 -12.11
C SER A 78 0.71 11.64 -13.56
N GLY A 79 0.77 12.74 -14.30
CA GLY A 79 0.39 12.77 -15.71
C GLY A 79 1.24 11.82 -16.56
N GLN A 80 0.58 11.34 -17.63
CA GLN A 80 1.10 10.69 -18.86
C GLN A 80 1.57 9.23 -18.69
N GLU A 81 1.10 8.30 -19.52
CA GLU A 81 1.24 8.32 -20.99
C GLU A 81 -0.02 8.73 -21.78
N GLN A 82 0.09 9.87 -22.48
CA GLN A 82 -0.35 9.96 -23.86
C GLN A 82 0.77 9.38 -24.75
N SER A 83 0.36 8.81 -25.88
CA SER A 83 1.15 8.44 -27.07
C SER A 83 1.71 7.01 -27.11
N HIS A 84 1.05 6.13 -27.86
CA HIS A 84 1.76 5.34 -28.86
C HIS A 84 0.85 4.93 -30.04
N ALA A 85 1.29 5.37 -31.23
CA ALA A 85 1.00 4.98 -32.61
C ALA A 85 -0.46 4.86 -33.07
#